data_AF-A0A1D3TJD5-F1
#
_entry.id   AF-A0A1D3TJD5-F1
#
_cell.length_a   1.000
_cell.length_b   1.000
_cell.length_c   1.000
_cell.angle_alpha   90.00
_cell.angle_beta   90.00
_cell.angle_gamma   90.00
#
_symmetry.space_group_name_H-M   'P 1'
#
loop_
_entity.id
_entity.type
_entity.pdbx_description
1 polymer ?
#
loop_
_entity_poly.entity_id
_entity_poly.type
_entity_poly.pdbx_seq_one_letter_code
_entity_poly.pdbx_strand_id
1 'polypeptide(L)'
;MQDDKINSKDEISSSSSCEENDENKNILNPPNRTKMSKGERRARKMLVKLGLKAIPNVHKVIIKKSHKMIFAVSNVEVYKVEGTESYVIFGDAKTDDITNSINSLLPDALSKDSDMPAEPEINFETAEKPEEKVKDLDEEKMGDVSMEDVELIMSQTKCSRDKAISVLRKNNNDLVQSIMELSS
;
A
#
# COMPACT_ATOMS: atom_id res chain seq x y z
N MET A 1 -18.74 21.02 -55.43
CA MET A 1 -18.88 19.56 -55.40
C MET A 1 -17.50 19.02 -55.75
N GLN A 2 -16.69 18.68 -54.73
CA GLN A 2 -16.52 17.31 -54.16
C GLN A 2 -15.50 16.52 -55.02
N ASP A 3 -14.44 15.86 -54.55
CA ASP A 3 -14.03 15.38 -53.22
C ASP A 3 -12.51 15.07 -53.17
N ASP A 4 -12.03 14.90 -51.94
CA ASP A 4 -10.71 14.50 -51.45
C ASP A 4 -10.18 13.13 -51.95
N LYS A 5 -8.84 12.99 -52.02
CA LYS A 5 -8.10 11.87 -51.39
C LYS A 5 -6.58 12.04 -51.46
N ILE A 6 -6.02 12.60 -50.40
CA ILE A 6 -4.62 12.43 -50.03
C ILE A 6 -4.52 11.05 -49.36
N ASN A 7 -3.95 10.06 -50.05
CA ASN A 7 -3.72 8.74 -49.47
C ASN A 7 -2.34 8.70 -48.80
N SER A 8 -2.39 8.57 -47.49
CA SER A 8 -1.29 8.34 -46.57
C SER A 8 -0.61 6.99 -46.83
N LYS A 9 0.73 6.99 -46.89
CA LYS A 9 1.53 5.81 -46.56
C LYS A 9 2.97 6.20 -46.20
N ASP A 10 3.09 6.89 -45.07
CA ASP A 10 4.35 6.96 -44.34
C ASP A 10 4.63 5.58 -43.73
N GLU A 11 5.30 4.74 -44.52
CA GLU A 11 5.99 3.54 -44.04
C GLU A 11 7.17 3.99 -43.18
N ILE A 12 6.91 4.33 -41.92
CA ILE A 12 7.91 4.38 -40.87
C ILE A 12 8.42 2.95 -40.64
N SER A 13 9.38 2.55 -41.47
CA SER A 13 10.27 1.41 -41.25
C SER A 13 10.97 1.61 -39.91
N SER A 14 10.39 1.00 -38.88
CA SER A 14 10.96 0.91 -37.54
C SER A 14 11.98 -0.22 -37.48
N SER A 15 12.97 -0.16 -38.39
CA SER A 15 14.20 -0.91 -38.29
C SER A 15 15.17 -0.17 -37.36
N SER A 16 14.88 -0.18 -36.05
CA SER A 16 15.93 0.10 -35.06
C SER A 16 16.47 -1.25 -34.58
N SER A 17 17.49 -1.75 -35.25
CA SER A 17 18.37 -2.81 -34.76
C SER A 17 18.88 -2.38 -33.39
N CYS A 18 18.29 -2.97 -32.35
CA CYS A 18 18.72 -2.77 -30.99
C CYS A 18 19.96 -3.64 -30.82
N GLU A 19 21.14 -3.08 -31.07
CA GLU A 19 22.40 -3.77 -30.80
C GLU A 19 22.40 -4.23 -29.33
N GLU A 20 22.42 -5.54 -29.16
CA GLU A 20 22.46 -6.22 -27.87
C GLU A 20 23.88 -6.09 -27.30
N ASN A 21 24.18 -4.96 -26.66
CA ASN A 21 25.38 -4.87 -25.83
C ASN A 21 25.15 -5.64 -24.53
N ASP A 22 25.78 -6.82 -24.44
CA ASP A 22 25.70 -7.79 -23.36
C ASP A 22 26.16 -7.28 -21.99
N GLU A 23 26.94 -6.19 -21.95
CA GLU A 23 27.49 -5.63 -20.72
C GLU A 23 26.44 -4.95 -19.83
N ASN A 24 25.28 -4.58 -20.38
CA ASN A 24 24.24 -3.85 -19.63
C ASN A 24 23.17 -4.76 -19.00
N LYS A 25 23.34 -6.09 -19.10
CA LYS A 25 22.40 -7.06 -18.51
C LYS A 25 22.39 -7.02 -16.97
N ASN A 26 23.51 -6.64 -16.35
CA ASN A 26 23.67 -6.74 -14.89
C ASN A 26 23.13 -5.52 -14.12
N ILE A 27 23.04 -4.35 -14.76
CA ILE A 27 22.47 -3.13 -14.14
C ILE A 27 20.93 -3.16 -14.20
N LEU A 28 20.37 -3.81 -15.22
CA LEU A 28 18.94 -3.73 -15.55
C LEU A 28 18.09 -4.88 -14.96
N ASN A 29 18.71 -5.89 -14.37
CA ASN A 29 18.01 -7.05 -13.82
C ASN A 29 18.76 -7.60 -12.58
N PRO A 30 18.62 -6.97 -11.39
CA PRO A 30 19.18 -7.52 -10.17
C PRO A 30 18.62 -8.93 -9.92
N PRO A 31 19.40 -9.83 -9.30
CA PRO A 31 19.16 -11.29 -9.28
C PRO A 31 17.88 -11.75 -8.55
N ASN A 32 17.06 -10.82 -8.05
CA ASN A 32 15.89 -11.11 -7.23
C ASN A 32 14.60 -10.48 -7.76
N ARG A 33 14.52 -10.20 -9.08
CA ARG A 33 13.31 -9.63 -9.72
C ARG A 33 12.73 -10.53 -10.79
N THR A 34 11.41 -10.46 -10.91
CA THR A 34 10.61 -11.05 -11.97
C THR A 34 11.15 -10.64 -13.35
N LYS A 35 11.12 -11.57 -14.31
CA LYS A 35 11.60 -11.33 -15.68
C LYS A 35 10.87 -10.12 -16.29
N MET A 36 11.61 -9.03 -16.45
CA MET A 36 11.13 -7.81 -17.09
C MET A 36 10.69 -8.05 -18.55
N SER A 37 9.55 -7.47 -18.95
CA SER A 37 9.04 -7.53 -20.32
C SER A 37 9.97 -6.80 -21.32
N LYS A 38 9.98 -7.22 -22.59
CA LYS A 38 10.74 -6.53 -23.66
C LYS A 38 10.36 -5.04 -23.76
N GLY A 39 9.08 -4.72 -23.64
CA GLY A 39 8.57 -3.35 -23.69
C GLY A 39 9.07 -2.50 -22.52
N GLU A 40 9.03 -3.06 -21.32
CA GLU A 40 9.52 -2.40 -20.11
C GLU A 40 11.02 -2.14 -20.16
N ARG A 41 11.80 -3.12 -20.63
CA ARG A 41 13.25 -2.98 -20.85
C ARG A 41 13.56 -1.81 -21.78
N ARG A 42 12.79 -1.68 -22.87
CA ARG A 42 12.93 -0.58 -23.83
C ARG A 42 12.58 0.76 -23.20
N ALA A 43 11.47 0.83 -22.44
CA ALA A 43 11.05 2.04 -21.75
C ALA A 43 12.12 2.54 -20.76
N ARG A 44 12.66 1.65 -19.90
CA ARG A 44 13.72 2.02 -18.95
C ARG A 44 14.96 2.61 -19.62
N LYS A 45 15.41 1.99 -20.73
CA LYS A 45 16.53 2.53 -21.52
C LYS A 45 16.23 3.94 -22.03
N MET A 46 15.00 4.20 -22.48
CA MET A 46 14.61 5.53 -22.95
C MET A 46 14.54 6.56 -21.82
N LEU A 47 14.08 6.18 -20.62
CA LEU A 47 14.03 7.08 -19.47
C LEU A 47 15.43 7.49 -19.02
N VAL A 48 16.37 6.54 -18.96
CA VAL A 48 17.78 6.85 -18.67
C VAL A 48 18.38 7.74 -19.76
N LYS A 49 18.05 7.48 -21.04
CA LYS A 49 18.50 8.32 -22.17
C LYS A 49 17.92 9.75 -22.12
N LEU A 50 16.70 9.92 -21.60
CA LEU A 50 16.07 11.22 -21.35
C LEU A 50 16.60 11.94 -20.10
N GLY A 51 17.47 11.29 -19.31
CA GLY A 51 18.08 11.88 -18.12
C GLY A 51 17.25 11.77 -16.85
N LEU A 52 16.23 10.90 -16.81
CA LEU A 52 15.51 10.65 -15.56
C LEU A 52 16.38 9.85 -14.59
N LYS A 53 16.33 10.22 -13.30
CA LYS A 53 17.10 9.56 -12.25
C LYS A 53 16.25 8.53 -11.52
N ALA A 54 16.80 7.32 -11.35
CA ALA A 54 16.17 6.28 -10.55
C ALA A 54 16.26 6.63 -9.05
N ILE A 55 15.17 6.44 -8.32
CA ILE A 55 15.10 6.54 -6.86
C ILE A 55 15.30 5.14 -6.28
N PRO A 56 16.40 4.88 -5.55
CA PRO A 56 16.62 3.59 -4.91
C PRO A 56 15.71 3.40 -3.68
N ASN A 57 15.63 2.16 -3.20
CA ASN A 57 14.99 1.79 -1.92
C ASN A 57 13.47 2.06 -1.83
N VAL A 58 12.76 2.05 -2.96
CA VAL A 58 11.29 2.06 -2.96
C VAL A 58 10.80 0.62 -3.07
N HIS A 59 10.04 0.16 -2.07
CA HIS A 59 9.51 -1.21 -2.02
C HIS A 59 8.05 -1.33 -2.44
N LYS A 60 7.24 -0.31 -2.13
CA LYS A 60 5.81 -0.27 -2.44
C LYS A 60 5.40 1.16 -2.75
N VAL A 61 4.54 1.34 -3.75
CA VAL A 61 3.88 2.62 -4.03
C VAL A 61 2.37 2.41 -3.91
N ILE A 62 1.69 3.36 -3.27
CA ILE A 62 0.23 3.32 -3.08
C ILE A 62 -0.35 4.53 -3.79
N ILE A 63 -1.21 4.30 -4.78
CA ILE A 63 -1.91 5.36 -5.53
C ILE A 63 -3.37 5.35 -5.09
N LYS A 64 -3.78 6.37 -4.33
CA LYS A 64 -5.16 6.55 -3.89
C LYS A 64 -5.91 7.43 -4.89
N LYS A 65 -6.86 6.85 -5.64
CA LYS A 65 -7.73 7.63 -6.54
C LYS A 65 -9.00 8.12 -5.82
N SER A 66 -9.56 7.31 -4.93
CA SER A 66 -10.68 7.68 -4.06
C SER A 66 -10.56 6.98 -2.71
N HIS A 67 -11.50 7.21 -1.78
CA HIS A 67 -11.49 6.52 -0.50
C HIS A 67 -11.63 4.99 -0.64
N LYS A 68 -12.35 4.53 -1.67
CA LYS A 68 -12.65 3.11 -1.89
C LYS A 68 -11.74 2.44 -2.92
N MET A 69 -10.99 3.22 -3.71
CA MET A 69 -10.16 2.72 -4.81
C MET A 69 -8.70 3.10 -4.61
N ILE A 70 -7.89 2.08 -4.30
CA ILE A 70 -6.47 2.18 -4.01
C ILE A 70 -5.72 1.19 -4.91
N PHE A 71 -4.64 1.65 -5.54
CA PHE A 71 -3.72 0.78 -6.29
C PHE A 71 -2.45 0.58 -5.47
N ALA A 72 -2.21 -0.66 -5.03
CA ALA A 72 -0.98 -1.08 -4.41
C ALA A 72 -0.04 -1.64 -5.48
N VAL A 73 1.08 -0.96 -5.71
CA VAL A 73 2.10 -1.39 -6.67
C VAL A 73 3.25 -2.06 -5.92
N SER A 74 3.56 -3.30 -6.28
CA SER A 74 4.65 -4.12 -5.72
C SER A 74 5.80 -4.27 -6.72
N ASN A 75 6.98 -4.72 -6.25
CA ASN A 75 8.18 -4.86 -7.09
C ASN A 75 8.57 -3.56 -7.81
N VAL A 76 8.45 -2.43 -7.12
CA VAL A 76 8.49 -1.12 -7.76
C VAL A 76 9.90 -0.64 -8.11
N GLU A 77 9.99 0.11 -9.19
CA GLU A 77 11.12 0.97 -9.51
C GLU A 77 10.61 2.34 -9.95
N VAL A 78 11.14 3.38 -9.34
CA VAL A 78 10.65 4.75 -9.53
C VAL A 78 11.73 5.61 -10.16
N TYR A 79 11.36 6.36 -11.19
CA TYR A 79 12.21 7.35 -11.84
C TYR A 79 11.61 8.74 -11.62
N LYS A 80 12.45 9.74 -11.35
CA LYS A 80 12.05 11.13 -11.15
C LYS A 80 12.68 12.02 -12.22
N VAL A 81 11.88 12.97 -12.71
CA VAL A 81 12.36 14.07 -13.54
C VAL A 81 12.96 15.14 -12.62
N GLU A 82 14.20 15.55 -12.88
CA GLU A 82 14.83 16.60 -12.08
C GLU A 82 14.08 17.94 -12.25
N GLY A 83 13.85 18.64 -11.14
CA GLY A 83 13.18 19.94 -11.14
C GLY A 83 11.65 19.89 -11.13
N THR A 84 11.02 18.71 -11.19
CA THR A 84 9.56 18.57 -11.05
C THR A 84 9.18 17.44 -10.08
N GLU A 85 7.90 17.40 -9.70
CA GLU A 85 7.31 16.33 -8.91
C GLU A 85 6.66 15.25 -9.80
N SER A 86 7.27 14.99 -10.95
CA SER A 86 6.82 13.96 -11.90
C SER A 86 7.59 12.66 -11.70
N TYR A 87 6.85 11.58 -11.49
CA TYR A 87 7.39 10.24 -11.24
C TYR A 87 6.91 9.23 -12.28
N VAL A 88 7.79 8.33 -12.69
CA VAL A 88 7.45 7.16 -13.53
C VAL A 88 7.67 5.91 -12.69
N ILE A 89 6.66 5.07 -12.56
CA ILE A 89 6.66 3.89 -11.69
C ILE A 89 6.51 2.64 -12.57
N PHE A 90 7.46 1.72 -12.47
CA PHE A 90 7.33 0.36 -13.00
C PHE A 90 7.08 -0.60 -11.85
N GLY A 91 6.10 -1.50 -12.00
CA GLY A 91 5.80 -2.53 -11.00
C GLY A 91 4.46 -3.18 -11.27
N ASP A 92 4.13 -4.17 -10.44
CA ASP A 92 2.88 -4.92 -10.52
C ASP A 92 1.81 -4.18 -9.71
N ALA A 93 0.85 -3.57 -10.41
CA ALA A 93 -0.27 -2.87 -9.77
C ALA A 93 -1.41 -3.84 -9.45
N LYS A 94 -1.80 -3.89 -8.18
CA LYS A 94 -3.01 -4.58 -7.71
C LYS A 94 -4.02 -3.54 -7.24
N THR A 95 -5.28 -3.75 -7.61
CA THR A 95 -6.40 -2.94 -7.11
C THR A 95 -6.91 -3.58 -5.83
N ASP A 96 -6.80 -2.86 -4.73
CA ASP A 96 -7.45 -3.22 -3.48
C ASP A 96 -8.72 -2.38 -3.39
N ASP A 97 -9.82 -2.93 -3.91
CA ASP A 97 -11.17 -2.38 -3.66
C ASP A 97 -11.61 -2.84 -2.27
N ILE A 98 -11.62 -1.90 -1.33
CA ILE A 98 -12.02 -2.16 0.07
C ILE A 98 -13.41 -2.82 0.11
N THR A 99 -14.31 -2.45 -0.82
CA THR A 99 -15.63 -3.08 -0.98
C THR A 99 -15.58 -4.54 -1.40
N ASN A 100 -14.63 -4.96 -2.24
CA ASN A 100 -14.51 -6.36 -2.65
C ASN A 100 -13.94 -7.20 -1.51
N SER A 101 -13.01 -6.65 -0.71
CA SER A 101 -12.52 -7.33 0.49
C SER A 101 -13.64 -7.56 1.52
N ILE A 102 -14.53 -6.58 1.73
CA ILE A 102 -15.68 -6.69 2.64
C ILE A 102 -16.69 -7.72 2.10
N ASN A 103 -17.03 -7.66 0.82
CA ASN A 103 -18.00 -8.60 0.22
C ASN A 103 -17.47 -10.05 0.18
N SER A 104 -16.15 -10.26 0.08
CA SER A 104 -15.55 -11.60 0.16
C SER A 104 -15.46 -12.16 1.58
N LEU A 105 -15.63 -11.30 2.61
CA LEU A 105 -15.57 -11.69 4.02
C LEU A 105 -16.96 -12.00 4.61
N LEU A 106 -18.04 -11.78 3.87
CA LEU A 106 -19.38 -12.25 4.22
C LEU A 106 -19.72 -13.49 3.37
N PRO A 107 -19.57 -14.72 3.91
CA PRO A 107 -20.01 -15.92 3.22
C PRO A 107 -21.54 -16.01 3.19
N ASP A 108 -22.05 -16.66 2.14
CA ASP A 108 -23.44 -17.02 1.87
C ASP A 108 -24.25 -17.48 3.10
N ALA A 109 -24.99 -16.56 3.73
CA ALA A 109 -26.06 -16.91 4.68
C ALA A 109 -27.45 -16.40 4.26
N LEU A 110 -27.60 -15.70 3.13
CA LEU A 110 -28.90 -15.21 2.66
C LEU A 110 -29.21 -15.67 1.23
N SER A 111 -29.36 -16.98 1.07
CA SER A 111 -30.12 -17.56 -0.04
C SER A 111 -31.15 -18.53 0.54
N LYS A 112 -32.26 -17.99 1.04
CA LYS A 112 -33.57 -18.65 1.03
C LYS A 112 -34.68 -17.67 1.41
N ASP A 113 -35.41 -17.27 0.38
CA ASP A 113 -36.84 -16.95 0.33
C ASP A 113 -37.59 -16.85 1.67
N SER A 114 -37.99 -15.62 2.03
CA SER A 114 -39.31 -15.35 2.61
C SER A 114 -39.61 -13.85 2.64
N ASP A 115 -40.69 -13.47 1.97
CA ASP A 115 -41.40 -12.18 2.09
C ASP A 115 -41.55 -11.73 3.55
N MET A 116 -41.01 -10.55 3.90
CA MET A 116 -41.75 -9.48 4.61
C MET A 116 -40.89 -8.20 4.71
N PRO A 117 -41.46 -6.98 4.61
CA PRO A 117 -40.72 -5.74 4.72
C PRO A 117 -40.62 -5.31 6.19
N ALA A 118 -39.40 -5.20 6.70
CA ALA A 118 -39.11 -4.42 7.89
C ALA A 118 -37.69 -3.83 7.76
N GLU A 119 -37.61 -2.51 7.87
CA GLU A 119 -36.38 -1.72 7.87
C GLU A 119 -35.36 -2.27 8.88
N PRO A 120 -34.06 -2.37 8.53
CA PRO A 120 -33.03 -2.57 9.52
C PRO A 120 -32.44 -1.22 9.93
N GLU A 121 -32.68 -0.84 11.19
CA GLU A 121 -31.84 0.11 11.89
C GLU A 121 -30.41 -0.47 12.04
N ILE A 122 -29.48 0.31 11.50
CA ILE A 122 -28.06 0.43 11.86
C ILE A 122 -27.73 -0.10 13.27
N ASN A 123 -26.95 -1.17 13.32
CA ASN A 123 -26.01 -1.42 14.42
C ASN A 123 -24.75 -2.13 13.88
N PHE A 124 -23.61 -1.47 13.97
CA PHE A 124 -22.29 -2.03 13.68
C PHE A 124 -21.79 -2.68 14.97
N GLU A 125 -21.69 -4.01 15.02
CA GLU A 125 -20.66 -4.63 15.84
C GLU A 125 -20.22 -6.00 15.33
N THR A 126 -18.92 -6.19 15.44
CA THR A 126 -18.03 -7.13 14.77
C THR A 126 -17.93 -8.45 15.54
N ALA A 127 -17.92 -9.57 14.82
CA ALA A 127 -17.41 -10.88 15.22
C ALA A 127 -16.61 -11.41 14.01
N GLU A 128 -15.47 -12.13 14.08
CA GLU A 128 -15.07 -13.17 15.03
C GLU A 128 -13.58 -13.58 14.79
N LYS A 129 -12.96 -14.22 15.79
CA LYS A 129 -11.64 -14.93 15.90
C LYS A 129 -11.48 -16.12 14.88
N PRO A 130 -10.37 -16.92 14.74
CA PRO A 130 -9.21 -17.16 15.65
C PRO A 130 -7.77 -17.47 15.08
N GLU A 131 -6.77 -17.27 15.97
CA GLU A 131 -5.47 -17.98 16.21
C GLU A 131 -4.33 -17.95 15.15
N GLU A 132 -3.08 -17.54 15.46
CA GLU A 132 -2.17 -18.09 16.49
C GLU A 132 -1.11 -17.08 17.03
N LYS A 133 -0.90 -17.08 18.35
CA LYS A 133 0.26 -16.57 19.15
C LYS A 133 0.58 -15.07 19.15
N VAL A 134 -0.16 -14.31 19.95
CA VAL A 134 0.39 -13.58 21.13
C VAL A 134 -0.72 -13.55 22.17
N LYS A 135 -0.40 -13.60 23.47
CA LYS A 135 -1.38 -13.56 24.56
C LYS A 135 -2.28 -12.33 24.45
N ASP A 136 -3.49 -12.51 23.94
CA ASP A 136 -4.65 -11.63 24.11
C ASP A 136 -5.14 -11.75 25.57
N LEU A 137 -4.40 -11.11 26.46
CA LEU A 137 -4.93 -10.67 27.75
C LEU A 137 -5.01 -9.16 27.65
N ASP A 138 -6.18 -8.60 27.96
CA ASP A 138 -6.39 -7.19 28.33
C ASP A 138 -6.93 -6.19 27.27
N GLU A 139 -7.78 -6.58 26.30
CA GLU A 139 -8.68 -5.60 25.67
C GLU A 139 -9.74 -5.07 26.66
N GLU A 140 -10.12 -5.86 27.68
CA GLU A 140 -10.98 -5.39 28.77
C GLU A 140 -10.31 -4.41 29.75
N LYS A 141 -8.97 -4.25 29.74
CA LYS A 141 -8.30 -3.22 30.58
C LYS A 141 -8.03 -1.91 29.84
N MET A 142 -8.47 -1.74 28.62
CA MET A 142 -8.22 -0.49 27.90
C MET A 142 -9.32 0.56 28.09
N GLY A 143 -10.46 0.20 28.69
CA GLY A 143 -11.69 1.02 28.69
C GLY A 143 -11.60 2.40 29.34
N ASP A 144 -10.55 2.70 30.10
CA ASP A 144 -10.36 4.00 30.77
C ASP A 144 -9.00 4.65 30.46
N VAL A 145 -8.25 4.13 29.48
CA VAL A 145 -6.89 4.59 29.18
C VAL A 145 -6.77 4.91 27.68
N SER A 146 -6.30 6.12 27.35
CA SER A 146 -6.06 6.52 25.97
C SER A 146 -4.99 5.65 25.31
N MET A 147 -5.28 5.14 24.11
CA MET A 147 -4.30 4.40 23.32
C MET A 147 -3.09 5.26 22.94
N GLU A 148 -3.31 6.56 22.74
CA GLU A 148 -2.26 7.52 22.38
C GLU A 148 -1.24 7.69 23.51
N ASP A 149 -1.71 7.76 24.77
CA ASP A 149 -0.83 7.87 25.94
C ASP A 149 -0.04 6.58 26.18
N VAL A 150 -0.67 5.43 25.96
CA VAL A 150 -0.01 4.11 26.05
C VAL A 150 1.11 3.99 25.01
N GLU A 151 0.84 4.38 23.76
CA GLU A 151 1.84 4.35 22.68
C GLU A 151 2.99 5.34 22.95
N LEU A 152 2.67 6.53 23.45
CA LEU A 152 3.67 7.54 23.78
C LEU A 152 4.60 7.08 24.91
N ILE A 153 4.05 6.50 25.98
CA ILE A 153 4.84 5.93 27.08
C ILE A 153 5.72 4.78 26.58
N MET A 154 5.17 3.87 25.78
CA MET A 154 5.93 2.76 25.20
C MET A 154 7.10 3.26 24.33
N SER A 155 6.89 4.31 23.55
CA SER A 155 7.92 4.89 22.68
C SER A 155 9.06 5.56 23.45
N GLN A 156 8.74 6.25 24.56
CA GLN A 156 9.71 7.02 25.34
C GLN A 156 10.45 6.17 26.38
N THR A 157 9.76 5.23 27.02
CA THR A 157 10.28 4.46 28.17
C THR A 157 10.63 3.01 27.83
N LYS A 158 10.35 2.55 26.60
CA LYS A 158 10.60 1.18 26.12
C LYS A 158 9.98 0.09 27.01
N CYS A 159 8.89 0.39 27.72
CA CYS A 159 8.17 -0.57 28.55
C CYS A 159 7.14 -1.38 27.73
N SER A 160 6.68 -2.51 28.27
CA SER A 160 5.60 -3.29 27.65
C SER A 160 4.25 -2.58 27.79
N ARG A 161 3.30 -2.88 26.87
CA ARG A 161 1.96 -2.30 26.84
C ARG A 161 1.22 -2.41 28.18
N ASP A 162 1.27 -3.58 28.81
CA ASP A 162 0.60 -3.84 30.10
C ASP A 162 1.16 -2.97 31.23
N LYS A 163 2.48 -2.69 31.20
CA LYS A 163 3.13 -1.81 32.17
C LYS A 163 2.70 -0.36 31.96
N ALA A 164 2.64 0.10 30.71
CA ALA A 164 2.15 1.44 30.38
C ALA A 164 0.70 1.63 30.84
N ILE A 165 -0.18 0.66 30.56
CA ILE A 165 -1.59 0.69 30.99
C ILE A 165 -1.71 0.69 32.52
N SER A 166 -0.91 -0.15 33.20
CA SER A 166 -0.94 -0.20 34.67
C SER A 166 -0.44 1.09 35.32
N VAL A 167 0.54 1.77 34.76
CA VAL A 167 1.10 3.00 35.32
C VAL A 167 0.15 4.18 35.07
N LEU A 168 -0.43 4.27 33.87
CA LEU A 168 -1.48 5.27 33.58
C LEU A 168 -2.66 5.13 34.53
N ARG A 169 -3.15 3.91 34.78
CA ARG A 169 -4.23 3.68 35.76
C ARG A 169 -3.88 4.07 37.19
N LYS A 170 -2.63 3.87 37.61
CA LYS A 170 -2.17 4.25 38.96
C LYS A 170 -2.05 5.76 39.12
N ASN A 171 -1.66 6.45 38.06
CA ASN A 171 -1.42 7.89 38.04
C ASN A 171 -2.63 8.67 37.48
N ASN A 172 -3.84 8.09 37.51
CA ASN A 172 -5.09 8.73 37.02
C ASN A 172 -4.98 9.28 35.59
N ASN A 173 -4.34 8.52 34.70
CA ASN A 173 -4.03 8.87 33.32
C ASN A 173 -3.13 10.11 33.16
N ASP A 174 -2.35 10.48 34.18
CA ASP A 174 -1.31 11.50 34.04
C ASP A 174 -0.11 10.95 33.28
N LEU A 175 0.02 11.35 32.02
CA LEU A 175 1.08 10.98 31.12
C LEU A 175 2.48 11.34 31.65
N VAL A 176 2.65 12.55 32.20
CA VAL A 176 3.97 13.06 32.60
C VAL A 176 4.46 12.31 33.84
N GLN A 177 3.59 12.15 34.82
CA GLN A 177 3.89 11.38 36.02
C GLN A 177 4.19 9.91 35.68
N SER A 178 3.46 9.35 34.71
CA SER A 178 3.65 7.98 34.25
C SER A 178 4.98 7.77 33.50
N ILE A 179 5.39 8.72 32.66
CA ILE A 179 6.71 8.69 31.99
C ILE A 179 7.81 8.83 33.03
N MET A 180 7.65 9.74 34.00
CA MET A 180 8.66 9.98 35.03
C MET A 180 8.89 8.75 35.91
N GLU A 181 7.84 7.99 36.26
CA GLU A 181 7.95 6.75 37.03
C GLU A 181 8.62 5.61 36.24
N LEU A 182 8.42 5.55 34.93
CA LEU A 182 8.97 4.50 34.06
C LEU A 182 10.36 4.84 33.46
N SER A 183 10.73 6.12 33.43
CA SER A 183 12.00 6.61 32.89
C SER A 183 13.07 6.88 33.97
N SER A 184 12.75 6.66 35.25
CA SER A 184 13.69 6.82 36.35
C SER A 184 14.70 5.68 36.46
#